data_AF-A0A2N2BEW8-F1
#
_entry.id   AF-A0A2N2BEW8-F1
#
_cell.length_a   1.000
_cell.length_b   1.000
_cell.length_c   1.000
_cell.angle_alpha   90.00
_cell.angle_beta   90.00
_cell.angle_gamma   90.00
#
_symmetry.space_group_name_H-M   'P 1'
#
loop_
_entity.id
_entity.type
_entity.pdbx_description
1 polymer ?
#
loop_
_entity_poly.entity_id
_entity_poly.type
_entity_poly.pdbx_seq_one_letter_code
_entity_poly.pdbx_strand_id
1 'polypeptide(L)'
;MIDMNERYALFAKEQNEDVKTNCVREDLKLSLTNKQYANLKLKVYQAGFKNSGDFIQSFIGDLTGWSSNGSDERDLADQWYERAHGMSEFYYYFCCFLFNYDYMNLETMSELLVDDEYFCAVYDEYVMEAYDKDVQSKEDCIQLLKEIVEAGIEL
;
A
#
# COMPACT_ATOMS: atom_id res chain seq x y z
N MET A 1 20.60 20.88 -16.05
CA MET A 1 19.16 20.87 -16.39
C MET A 1 18.97 19.68 -17.32
N ILE A 2 18.33 18.61 -16.86
CA ILE A 2 18.06 17.43 -17.70
C ILE A 2 17.02 17.86 -18.75
N ASP A 3 17.25 17.51 -20.01
CA ASP A 3 16.33 17.84 -21.10
C ASP A 3 14.95 17.19 -20.85
N MET A 4 13.86 17.89 -21.18
CA MET A 4 12.50 17.35 -21.08
C MET A 4 12.37 16.02 -21.83
N ASN A 5 13.01 15.91 -23.00
CA ASN A 5 13.00 14.68 -23.78
C ASN A 5 13.74 13.52 -23.08
N GLU A 6 14.83 13.81 -22.37
CA GLU A 6 15.56 12.82 -21.58
C GLU A 6 14.73 12.33 -20.38
N ARG A 7 13.97 13.23 -19.73
CA ARG A 7 13.02 12.85 -18.66
C ARG A 7 11.90 11.94 -19.16
N TYR A 8 11.28 12.28 -20.30
CA TYR A 8 10.24 11.43 -20.89
C TYR A 8 10.77 10.06 -21.31
N ALA A 9 11.96 10.00 -21.90
CA ALA A 9 12.59 8.74 -22.28
C ALA A 9 12.90 7.87 -21.05
N LEU A 10 13.37 8.47 -19.96
CA LEU A 10 13.61 7.77 -18.70
C LEU A 10 12.31 7.25 -18.08
N PHE A 11 11.29 8.09 -17.94
CA PHE A 11 9.98 7.70 -17.43
C PHE A 11 9.37 6.56 -18.25
N ALA A 12 9.40 6.67 -19.58
CA ALA A 12 8.89 5.61 -20.46
C ALA A 12 9.69 4.31 -20.30
N LYS A 13 11.00 4.38 -20.05
CA LYS A 13 11.83 3.20 -19.80
C LYS A 13 11.44 2.53 -18.47
N GLU A 14 11.32 3.31 -17.39
CA GLU A 14 10.92 2.81 -16.07
C GLU A 14 9.53 2.17 -16.12
N GLN A 15 8.56 2.82 -16.75
CA GLN A 15 7.22 2.26 -16.99
C GLN A 15 7.26 0.94 -17.77
N ASN A 16 8.02 0.89 -18.86
CA ASN A 16 8.15 -0.34 -19.64
C ASN A 16 8.85 -1.48 -18.90
N GLU A 17 9.73 -1.17 -17.95
CA GLU A 17 10.37 -2.16 -17.10
C GLU A 17 9.41 -2.67 -16.02
N ASP A 18 8.67 -1.78 -15.36
CA ASP A 18 7.67 -2.15 -14.36
C ASP A 18 6.53 -3.01 -14.94
N VAL A 19 6.02 -2.67 -16.14
CA VAL A 19 4.96 -3.45 -16.81
C VAL A 19 5.37 -4.92 -17.01
N LYS A 20 6.67 -5.23 -17.11
CA LYS A 20 7.17 -6.62 -17.20
C LYS A 20 7.00 -7.40 -15.90
N THR A 21 6.83 -6.72 -14.77
CA THR A 21 6.57 -7.33 -13.46
C THR A 21 5.09 -7.69 -13.26
N ASN A 22 4.23 -7.35 -14.22
CA ASN A 22 2.80 -7.64 -14.16
C ASN A 22 2.57 -9.15 -14.00
N CYS A 23 1.97 -9.52 -12.88
CA CYS A 23 1.56 -10.88 -12.59
C CYS A 23 0.30 -10.89 -11.72
N VAL A 24 -0.35 -12.04 -11.61
CA VAL A 24 -1.42 -12.24 -10.65
C VAL A 24 -0.83 -12.19 -9.24
N ARG A 25 -1.42 -11.38 -8.36
CA ARG A 25 -1.08 -11.27 -6.93
C ARG A 25 -1.97 -12.25 -6.14
N GLU A 26 -1.40 -13.33 -5.64
CA GLU A 26 -2.12 -14.40 -4.90
C GLU A 26 -2.36 -14.05 -3.41
N ASP A 27 -1.59 -13.09 -2.92
CA ASP A 27 -1.64 -12.48 -1.59
C ASP A 27 -2.83 -11.51 -1.43
N LEU A 28 -3.30 -10.90 -2.52
CA LEU A 28 -4.44 -9.98 -2.50
C LEU A 28 -5.79 -10.72 -2.40
N LYS A 29 -6.29 -10.90 -1.18
CA LYS A 29 -7.57 -11.57 -0.90
C LYS A 29 -8.62 -10.61 -0.36
N LEU A 30 -9.86 -10.72 -0.88
CA LEU A 30 -10.99 -9.90 -0.45
C LEU A 30 -12.03 -10.74 0.30
N SER A 31 -12.41 -10.29 1.49
CA SER A 31 -13.55 -10.84 2.23
C SER A 31 -14.78 -9.98 1.98
N LEU A 32 -15.78 -10.53 1.29
CA LEU A 32 -16.99 -9.83 0.91
C LEU A 32 -18.23 -10.60 1.38
N THR A 33 -19.24 -9.86 1.85
CA THR A 33 -20.58 -10.43 2.02
C THR A 33 -21.18 -10.77 0.66
N ASN A 34 -22.14 -11.72 0.65
CA ASN A 34 -22.87 -12.09 -0.57
C ASN A 34 -23.49 -10.88 -1.29
N LYS A 35 -23.97 -9.89 -0.53
CA LYS A 35 -24.58 -8.68 -1.09
C LYS A 35 -23.54 -7.75 -1.71
N GLN A 36 -22.40 -7.54 -1.05
CA GLN A 36 -21.29 -6.77 -1.61
C GLN A 36 -20.80 -7.41 -2.91
N TYR A 37 -20.62 -8.73 -2.92
CA TYR A 37 -20.18 -9.45 -4.11
C TYR A 37 -21.19 -9.37 -5.27
N ALA A 38 -22.49 -9.48 -5.00
CA ALA A 38 -23.53 -9.31 -6.02
C ALA A 38 -23.53 -7.89 -6.60
N ASN A 39 -23.41 -6.87 -5.75
CA ASN A 39 -23.35 -5.47 -6.17
C ASN A 39 -22.09 -5.17 -7.00
N LEU A 40 -20.94 -5.71 -6.60
CA LEU A 40 -19.69 -5.60 -7.34
C LEU A 40 -19.84 -6.17 -8.75
N LYS A 41 -20.36 -7.40 -8.88
CA LYS A 41 -20.60 -8.00 -10.21
C LYS A 41 -21.51 -7.15 -11.08
N LEU A 42 -22.57 -6.56 -10.52
CA LEU A 42 -23.44 -5.66 -11.27
C LEU A 42 -22.66 -4.46 -11.82
N LYS A 43 -21.82 -3.81 -11.00
CA LYS A 43 -20.98 -2.68 -11.44
C LYS A 43 -19.98 -3.08 -12.51
N VAL A 44 -19.31 -4.21 -12.33
CA VAL A 44 -18.36 -4.80 -13.28
C VAL A 44 -19.00 -4.97 -14.66
N TYR A 45 -20.18 -5.59 -14.71
CA TYR A 45 -20.88 -5.81 -15.97
C TYR A 45 -21.44 -4.52 -16.58
N GLN A 46 -21.90 -3.57 -15.76
CA GLN A 46 -22.32 -2.24 -16.23
C GLN A 46 -21.16 -1.46 -16.88
N ALA A 47 -19.95 -1.61 -16.35
CA ALA A 47 -18.74 -1.01 -16.88
C ALA A 47 -18.13 -1.78 -18.08
N GLY A 48 -18.71 -2.93 -18.47
CA GLY A 48 -18.26 -3.72 -19.62
C GLY A 48 -17.09 -4.67 -19.35
N PHE A 49 -16.70 -4.86 -18.09
CA PHE A 49 -15.64 -5.81 -17.72
C PHE A 49 -16.16 -7.25 -17.69
N LYS A 50 -15.28 -8.21 -18.00
CA LYS A 50 -15.61 -9.64 -18.02
C LYS A 50 -15.52 -10.30 -16.65
N ASN A 51 -14.67 -9.78 -15.76
CA ASN A 51 -14.46 -10.30 -14.42
C ASN A 51 -14.22 -9.16 -13.42
N SER A 52 -14.41 -9.43 -12.13
CA SER A 52 -14.26 -8.44 -11.06
C SER A 52 -12.80 -8.04 -10.79
N GLY A 53 -11.85 -8.92 -11.09
CA GLY A 53 -10.41 -8.66 -10.93
C GLY A 53 -9.94 -7.52 -11.83
N ASP A 54 -10.25 -7.59 -13.13
CA ASP A 54 -9.88 -6.54 -14.10
C ASP A 54 -10.45 -5.17 -13.70
N PHE A 55 -11.69 -5.16 -13.19
CA PHE A 55 -12.35 -3.94 -12.71
C PHE A 55 -11.66 -3.35 -11.47
N ILE A 56 -11.29 -4.20 -10.50
CA ILE A 56 -10.56 -3.77 -9.30
C ILE A 56 -9.15 -3.30 -9.67
N GLN A 57 -8.46 -4.01 -10.56
CA GLN A 57 -7.14 -3.61 -11.06
C GLN A 57 -7.18 -2.23 -11.71
N SER A 58 -8.21 -1.95 -12.51
CA SER A 58 -8.42 -0.64 -13.12
C SER A 58 -8.56 0.47 -12.08
N PHE A 59 -9.34 0.24 -11.01
CA PHE A 59 -9.46 1.19 -9.89
C PHE A 59 -8.14 1.35 -9.11
N ILE A 60 -7.39 0.27 -8.86
CA ILE A 60 -6.08 0.33 -8.20
C ILE A 60 -5.11 1.19 -9.02
N GLY A 61 -5.16 1.09 -10.36
CA GLY A 61 -4.39 1.93 -11.25
C GLY A 61 -4.64 3.42 -11.02
N ASP A 62 -5.91 3.83 -10.95
CA ASP A 62 -6.30 5.22 -10.66
C ASP A 62 -5.84 5.65 -9.25
N LEU A 63 -6.09 4.82 -8.24
CA LEU A 63 -5.76 5.10 -6.84
C LEU A 63 -4.26 5.27 -6.59
N THR A 64 -3.44 4.43 -7.23
CA THR A 64 -1.96 4.48 -7.09
C THR A 64 -1.32 5.49 -8.04
N GLY A 65 -2.09 6.02 -9.00
CA GLY A 65 -1.59 6.92 -10.02
C GLY A 65 -0.69 6.25 -11.08
N TRP A 66 -0.68 4.91 -11.13
CA TRP A 66 0.08 4.14 -12.12
C TRP A 66 -0.52 4.26 -13.53
N SER A 67 -1.85 4.29 -13.60
CA SER A 67 -2.62 4.49 -14.82
C SER A 67 -3.83 5.37 -14.51
N SER A 68 -4.37 6.08 -15.50
CA SER A 68 -5.62 6.83 -15.32
C SER A 68 -6.65 6.35 -16.34
N ASN A 69 -7.86 6.08 -15.88
CA ASN A 69 -9.02 5.82 -16.73
C ASN A 69 -9.53 7.07 -17.47
N GLY A 70 -9.00 8.26 -17.18
CA GLY A 70 -9.40 9.50 -17.85
C GLY A 70 -8.82 10.77 -17.24
N SER A 71 -9.63 11.85 -17.27
CA SER A 71 -9.20 13.21 -16.93
C SER A 71 -9.06 13.47 -15.43
N ASP A 72 -10.01 12.98 -14.62
CA ASP A 72 -10.14 13.32 -13.20
C ASP A 72 -10.37 12.10 -12.30
N GLU A 73 -10.36 10.88 -12.85
CA GLU A 73 -10.56 9.64 -12.10
C GLU A 73 -9.50 9.45 -11.02
N ARG A 74 -8.23 9.78 -11.34
CA ARG A 74 -7.15 9.81 -10.36
C ARG A 74 -7.43 10.80 -9.23
N ASP A 75 -7.87 12.02 -9.58
CA ASP A 75 -8.16 13.07 -8.60
C ASP A 75 -9.35 12.69 -7.70
N LEU A 76 -10.34 11.97 -8.25
CA LEU A 76 -11.49 11.48 -7.49
C LEU A 76 -11.14 10.29 -6.60
N ALA A 77 -10.28 9.39 -7.08
CA ALA A 77 -9.76 8.27 -6.28
C ALA A 77 -8.93 8.79 -5.09
N ASP A 78 -8.07 9.78 -5.34
CA ASP A 78 -7.27 10.47 -4.33
C ASP A 78 -8.17 11.19 -3.31
N GLN A 79 -9.16 11.95 -3.77
CA GLN A 79 -10.15 12.58 -2.86
C GLN A 79 -10.91 11.57 -2.01
N TRP A 80 -11.25 10.40 -2.56
CA TRP A 80 -11.87 9.33 -1.77
C TRP A 80 -10.91 8.81 -0.69
N TYR A 81 -9.64 8.55 -1.05
CA TYR A 81 -8.61 8.10 -0.13
C TYR A 81 -8.40 9.11 1.00
N GLU A 82 -8.18 10.38 0.67
CA GLU A 82 -7.96 11.44 1.65
C GLU A 82 -9.14 11.60 2.61
N ARG A 83 -10.38 11.50 2.11
CA ARG A 83 -11.57 11.61 2.95
C ARG A 83 -11.80 10.41 3.85
N ALA A 84 -11.42 9.22 3.40
CA ALA A 84 -11.62 7.98 4.16
C ALA A 84 -10.44 7.68 5.11
N HIS A 85 -9.23 8.07 4.71
CA HIS A 85 -7.96 7.58 5.24
C HIS A 85 -6.86 8.65 5.30
N GLY A 86 -7.09 9.91 4.91
CA GLY A 86 -6.04 10.96 4.90
C GLY A 86 -5.45 11.27 6.28
N MET A 87 -6.15 10.92 7.36
CA MET A 87 -5.63 11.00 8.73
C MET A 87 -5.01 9.68 9.22
N SER A 88 -5.08 8.59 8.46
CA SER A 88 -4.61 7.27 8.90
C SER A 88 -3.11 7.24 9.12
N GLU A 89 -2.31 7.92 8.28
CA GLU A 89 -0.85 8.00 8.48
C GLU A 89 -0.49 8.69 9.80
N PHE A 90 -1.32 9.62 10.30
CA PHE A 90 -1.09 10.24 11.60
C PHE A 90 -1.25 9.26 12.77
N TYR A 91 -2.11 8.24 12.63
CA TYR A 91 -2.44 7.30 13.71
C TYR A 91 -1.75 5.93 13.58
N TYR A 92 -1.37 5.54 12.36
CA TYR A 92 -0.82 4.22 12.03
C TYR A 92 0.54 4.32 11.34
N TYR A 93 1.32 5.35 11.68
CA TYR A 93 2.59 5.66 11.02
C TYR A 93 3.59 4.51 11.06
N PHE A 94 3.53 3.63 12.07
CA PHE A 94 4.52 2.57 12.22
C PHE A 94 4.57 1.61 11.01
N CYS A 95 3.43 1.22 10.44
CA CYS A 95 3.43 0.40 9.21
C CYS A 95 4.06 1.15 8.03
N CYS A 96 3.75 2.44 7.87
CA CYS A 96 4.35 3.26 6.83
C CYS A 96 5.86 3.41 7.01
N PHE A 97 6.32 3.56 8.25
CA PHE A 97 7.73 3.58 8.62
C PHE A 97 8.41 2.25 8.25
N LEU A 98 7.85 1.11 8.67
CA LEU A 98 8.42 -0.21 8.35
C LEU A 98 8.56 -0.42 6.84
N PHE A 99 7.56 -0.01 6.06
CA PHE A 99 7.61 -0.10 4.59
C PHE A 99 8.69 0.82 3.99
N ASN A 100 8.71 2.09 4.38
CA ASN A 100 9.64 3.08 3.81
C ASN A 100 11.12 2.79 4.13
N TYR A 101 11.38 2.11 5.24
CA TYR A 101 12.72 1.79 5.72
C TYR A 101 13.10 0.30 5.54
N ASP A 102 12.34 -0.45 4.73
CA ASP A 102 12.62 -1.85 4.35
C ASP A 102 12.63 -2.85 5.53
N TYR A 103 11.92 -2.52 6.61
CA TYR A 103 11.70 -3.40 7.75
C TYR A 103 10.45 -4.30 7.55
N MET A 104 9.68 -4.10 6.48
CA MET A 104 8.44 -4.84 6.17
C MET A 104 8.71 -6.21 5.53
N ASN A 105 9.54 -7.03 6.16
CA ASN A 105 9.72 -8.44 5.80
C ASN A 105 9.69 -9.33 7.05
N LEU A 106 9.29 -10.60 6.89
CA LEU A 106 9.05 -11.49 8.03
C LEU A 106 10.32 -11.82 8.82
N GLU A 107 11.49 -11.84 8.18
CA GLU A 107 12.77 -12.12 8.83
C GLU A 107 13.13 -10.98 9.79
N THR A 108 13.18 -9.75 9.28
CA THR A 108 13.48 -8.56 10.07
C THR A 108 12.44 -8.31 11.17
N MET A 109 11.14 -8.48 10.88
CA MET A 109 10.10 -8.38 11.90
C MET A 109 10.25 -9.45 13.00
N SER A 110 10.66 -10.67 12.65
CA SER A 110 10.93 -11.72 13.63
C SER A 110 12.15 -11.40 14.50
N GLU A 111 13.20 -10.83 13.91
CA GLU A 111 14.38 -10.36 14.66
C GLU A 111 14.02 -9.25 15.64
N LEU A 112 13.24 -8.26 15.20
CA LEU A 112 12.72 -7.18 16.06
C LEU A 112 11.90 -7.71 17.25
N LEU A 113 11.20 -8.85 17.10
CA LEU A 113 10.44 -9.46 18.19
C LEU A 113 11.30 -10.21 19.20
N VAL A 114 12.52 -10.60 18.82
CA VAL A 114 13.43 -11.41 19.64
C VAL A 114 14.51 -10.55 20.30
N ASP A 115 15.01 -9.54 19.60
CA ASP A 115 16.08 -8.65 20.04
C ASP A 115 15.51 -7.30 20.51
N ASP A 116 15.40 -7.13 21.82
CA ASP A 116 14.89 -5.91 22.46
C ASP A 116 15.79 -4.69 22.22
N GLU A 117 17.11 -4.89 22.09
CA GLU A 117 18.06 -3.79 21.82
C GLU A 117 17.90 -3.31 20.38
N TYR A 118 17.77 -4.24 19.43
CA TYR A 118 17.49 -3.92 18.04
C TYR A 118 16.12 -3.25 17.87
N PHE A 119 15.08 -3.78 18.51
CA PHE A 119 13.77 -3.14 18.51
C PHE A 119 13.80 -1.72 19.07
N CYS A 120 14.49 -1.50 20.19
CA CYS A 120 14.59 -0.17 20.77
C CYS A 120 15.29 0.81 19.82
N ALA A 121 16.34 0.38 19.11
CA ALA A 121 17.02 1.21 18.13
C ALA A 121 16.09 1.61 16.96
N VAL A 122 15.33 0.65 16.41
CA VAL A 122 14.37 0.92 15.32
C VAL A 122 13.19 1.76 15.81
N TYR A 123 12.72 1.55 17.03
CA TYR A 123 11.66 2.35 17.62
C TYR A 123 12.11 3.81 17.83
N ASP A 124 13.35 4.04 18.27
CA ASP A 124 13.89 5.39 18.42
C ASP A 124 14.00 6.10 17.06
N GLU A 125 14.39 5.38 15.99
CA GLU A 125 14.35 5.88 14.61
C GLU A 125 12.93 6.25 14.17
N TYR A 126 11.96 5.35 14.40
CA TYR A 126 10.53 5.59 14.15
C TYR A 126 10.02 6.87 14.83
N VAL A 127 10.35 7.07 16.11
CA VAL A 127 9.96 8.26 16.87
C VAL A 127 10.58 9.53 16.28
N MET A 128 11.84 9.49 15.86
CA MET A 128 12.52 10.64 15.25
C MET A 128 11.89 11.01 13.90
N GLU A 129 11.52 10.02 13.10
CA GLU A 129 10.92 10.19 11.76
C GLU A 129 9.44 10.56 11.80
N ALA A 130 8.76 10.35 12.95
CA ALA A 130 7.34 10.69 13.09
C ALA A 130 7.06 12.19 12.96
N TYR A 131 8.03 13.06 13.27
CA TYR A 131 7.87 14.52 13.30
C TYR A 131 6.60 14.96 14.07
N ASP A 132 5.52 15.34 13.38
CA ASP A 132 4.24 15.81 13.95
C ASP A 132 3.15 14.72 14.02
N LYS A 133 3.50 13.45 13.75
CA LYS A 133 2.55 12.32 13.79
C LYS A 133 2.41 11.74 15.19
N ASP A 134 1.25 11.13 15.48
CA ASP A 134 1.06 10.43 16.74
C ASP A 134 1.85 9.12 16.69
N VAL A 135 2.74 8.95 17.67
CA VAL A 135 3.60 7.77 17.80
C VAL A 135 2.85 6.67 18.56
N GLN A 136 2.78 5.48 17.98
CA GLN A 136 2.23 4.29 18.63
C GLN A 136 3.14 3.84 19.77
N SER A 137 2.57 3.30 20.85
CA SER A 137 3.38 2.82 21.97
C SER A 137 4.26 1.63 21.57
N LYS A 138 5.35 1.37 22.31
CA LYS A 138 6.19 0.18 22.10
C LYS A 138 5.37 -1.10 22.14
N GLU A 139 4.46 -1.19 23.10
CA GLU A 139 3.55 -2.32 23.26
C GLU A 139 2.65 -2.52 22.04
N ASP A 140 2.08 -1.44 21.50
CA ASP A 140 1.24 -1.50 20.29
C ASP A 140 2.06 -1.90 19.06
N CYS A 141 3.28 -1.38 18.90
CA CYS A 141 4.18 -1.73 17.81
C CYS A 141 4.58 -3.22 17.87
N ILE A 142 4.92 -3.73 19.06
CA ILE A 142 5.25 -5.15 19.27
C ILE A 142 4.03 -6.03 18.98
N GLN A 143 2.84 -5.61 19.42
CA GLN A 143 1.62 -6.36 19.19
C GLN A 143 1.29 -6.44 17.68
N LEU A 144 1.45 -5.33 16.96
CA LEU A 144 1.29 -5.29 15.51
C LEU A 144 2.29 -6.20 14.79
N LEU A 145 3.58 -6.16 15.14
CA LEU A 145 4.61 -7.04 14.58
C LEU A 145 4.26 -8.52 14.78
N LYS A 146 3.76 -8.90 15.97
CA LYS A 146 3.31 -10.27 16.24
C LYS A 146 2.17 -10.68 15.33
N GLU A 147 1.17 -9.82 15.16
CA GLU A 147 0.01 -10.11 14.29
C GLU A 147 0.43 -10.33 12.84
N ILE A 148 1.38 -9.54 12.33
CA ILE A 148 1.90 -9.68 10.96
C ILE A 148 2.71 -10.99 10.81
N VAL A 149 3.63 -11.26 11.75
CA VAL A 149 4.47 -12.46 11.74
C VAL A 149 3.62 -13.74 11.88
N GLU A 150 2.61 -13.73 12.76
CA GLU A 150 1.68 -14.86 12.94
C GLU A 150 0.78 -15.09 11.73
N ALA A 151 0.34 -14.01 11.06
CA ALA A 151 -0.39 -14.13 9.81
C ALA A 151 0.47 -14.74 8.69
N GLY A 152 1.80 -14.57 8.76
CA GLY A 152 2.75 -15.06 7.75
C GLY A 152 2.56 -14.36 6.40
N ILE A 153 2.02 -13.15 6.42
CA ILE A 153 1.77 -12.32 5.23
C ILE A 153 2.68 -11.10 5.36
N GLU A 154 3.62 -10.97 4.43
CA GLU A 154 4.34 -9.71 4.23
C GLU A 154 3.30 -8.67 3.74
N LEU A 155 3.17 -7.55 4.45
CA LEU A 155 2.21 -6.49 4.12
C LEU A 155 2.79 -5.52 3.09
#